data_AF-A0A836LDT5-F1
#
_entry.id   AF-A0A836LDT5-F1
#
_cell.length_a   1.000
_cell.length_b   1.000
_cell.length_c   1.000
_cell.angle_alpha   90.00
_cell.angle_beta   90.00
_cell.angle_gamma   90.00
#
_symmetry.space_group_name_H-M   'P 1'
#
loop_
_entity.id
_entity.type
_entity.pdbx_description
1 polymer ?
#
loop_
_entity_poly.entity_id
_entity_poly.type
_entity_poly.pdbx_seq_one_letter_code
_entity_poly.pdbx_strand_id
1 'polypeptide(L)'
;MLARTSVHRAGLLSTLIANGALCAAHFTSMQTPAGALILSGCTFRCFAMPFTIYGDQCLHRVACALPELQDAHKEYLDIVEHPRAIVWEKRVAAQKLKNDRDRIFRSFRTNNVKMTAPYVVSSALSLYCLCVPAQQIGGLFQGVGMAVVSPLAVSCMEGGQLSLASTASIAPAALFTVDPTLALAAGLTCFNVLRHLNQRVGFNDRLDGWIKNTKQVVCLSLGLVAAGSLLADPLTYVLALPALHFFPPYLAPVWLGMSATTAAKTVLVNGTAPGQAMFRLPSYPPQHGTYGGESTAAGHEYRLAFTGVDWEETRSVWQAQKRILDYECDVRLHRFLKRIGFLSDIDELEYEVDKLKRKRAVARERHRTRTEPDKGAPTMTQAAMRRHVMRENDGEASQDADVHSSASSLEKALEQVERVQLEELRGRQARRAAREAAWKQRH
;
A
#
# COMPACT_ATOMS: atom_id res chain seq x y z
N MET A 1 -29.49 -18.09 -15.98
CA MET A 1 -28.66 -16.87 -16.10
C MET A 1 -27.60 -16.90 -15.03
N LEU A 2 -26.36 -17.26 -15.36
CA LEU A 2 -25.24 -17.30 -14.40
C LEU A 2 -24.93 -15.88 -13.93
N ALA A 3 -24.97 -15.65 -12.62
CA ALA A 3 -24.64 -14.36 -12.02
C ALA A 3 -23.22 -13.93 -12.45
N ARG A 4 -23.04 -12.65 -12.81
CA ARG A 4 -21.74 -12.06 -13.17
C ARG A 4 -20.77 -12.12 -11.99
N THR A 5 -20.03 -13.22 -11.86
CA THR A 5 -18.96 -13.40 -10.86
C THR A 5 -17.79 -12.45 -11.15
N SER A 6 -17.03 -12.10 -10.12
CA SER A 6 -15.80 -11.29 -10.24
C SER A 6 -14.79 -11.89 -11.21
N VAL A 7 -14.72 -13.23 -11.24
CA VAL A 7 -13.89 -14.01 -12.18
C VAL A 7 -14.28 -13.74 -13.63
N HIS A 8 -15.58 -13.68 -13.94
CA HIS A 8 -16.04 -13.37 -15.29
C HIS A 8 -15.69 -11.93 -15.70
N ARG A 9 -15.77 -10.96 -14.79
CA ARG A 9 -15.37 -9.57 -15.07
C ARG A 9 -13.86 -9.41 -15.31
N ALA A 10 -13.04 -10.11 -14.53
CA ALA A 10 -11.59 -10.12 -14.73
C ALA A 10 -11.22 -10.77 -16.09
N GLY A 11 -11.86 -11.90 -16.43
CA GLY A 11 -11.68 -12.54 -17.74
C GLY A 11 -12.13 -11.65 -18.91
N LEU A 12 -13.24 -10.93 -18.78
CA LEU A 12 -13.69 -9.99 -19.82
C LEU A 12 -12.71 -8.82 -19.96
N LEU A 13 -12.21 -8.28 -18.84
CA LEU A 13 -11.20 -7.21 -18.88
C LEU A 13 -9.89 -7.68 -19.50
N SER A 14 -9.40 -8.89 -19.19
CA SER A 14 -8.17 -9.40 -19.80
C SER A 14 -8.32 -9.62 -21.29
N THR A 15 -9.43 -10.19 -21.75
CA THR A 15 -9.69 -10.38 -23.19
C THR A 15 -9.79 -9.05 -23.93
N LEU A 16 -10.44 -8.03 -23.35
CA LEU A 16 -10.49 -6.68 -23.94
C LEU A 16 -9.09 -6.05 -24.05
N ILE A 17 -8.27 -6.17 -23.00
CA ILE A 17 -6.90 -5.65 -22.99
C ILE A 17 -6.02 -6.39 -24.02
N ALA A 18 -6.13 -7.72 -24.07
CA ALA A 18 -5.40 -8.56 -25.02
C ALA A 18 -5.79 -8.26 -26.47
N ASN A 19 -7.09 -8.17 -26.76
CA ASN A 19 -7.58 -7.84 -28.10
C ASN A 19 -7.20 -6.40 -28.49
N GLY A 20 -7.26 -5.44 -27.57
CA GLY A 20 -6.80 -4.07 -27.83
C GLY A 20 -5.32 -4.01 -28.21
N ALA A 21 -4.48 -4.79 -27.52
CA ALA A 21 -3.06 -4.90 -27.81
C ALA A 21 -2.80 -5.57 -29.18
N LEU A 22 -3.53 -6.64 -29.49
CA LEU A 22 -3.46 -7.31 -30.79
C LEU A 22 -3.93 -6.39 -31.94
N CYS A 23 -5.00 -5.62 -31.73
CA CYS A 23 -5.44 -4.62 -32.69
C CYS A 23 -4.34 -3.56 -32.94
N ALA A 24 -3.68 -3.08 -31.89
CA ALA A 24 -2.55 -2.17 -32.06
C ALA A 24 -1.40 -2.80 -32.86
N ALA A 25 -1.07 -4.07 -32.59
CA ALA A 25 -0.06 -4.82 -33.36
C ALA A 25 -0.44 -4.96 -34.84
N HIS A 26 -1.71 -5.24 -35.11
CA HIS A 26 -2.27 -5.29 -36.45
C HIS A 26 -2.17 -3.94 -37.18
N PHE A 27 -2.51 -2.83 -36.52
CA PHE A 27 -2.39 -1.49 -37.11
C PHE A 27 -0.96 -1.09 -37.47
N THR A 28 0.03 -1.58 -36.71
CA THR A 28 1.45 -1.37 -37.01
C THR A 28 2.02 -2.36 -38.01
N SER A 29 1.19 -3.25 -38.58
CA SER A 29 1.59 -4.30 -39.52
C SER A 29 2.72 -5.20 -38.99
N MET A 30 2.73 -5.48 -37.68
CA MET A 30 3.74 -6.35 -37.08
C MET A 30 3.46 -7.81 -37.46
N GLN A 31 4.32 -8.36 -38.33
CA GLN A 31 4.16 -9.71 -38.87
C GLN A 31 4.76 -10.80 -37.97
N THR A 32 5.66 -10.44 -37.05
CA THR A 32 6.33 -11.41 -36.18
C THR A 32 5.62 -11.55 -34.82
N PRO A 33 5.42 -12.79 -34.31
CA PRO A 33 4.83 -13.01 -32.98
C PRO A 33 5.58 -12.29 -31.86
N ALA A 34 6.92 -12.27 -31.93
CA ALA A 34 7.76 -11.55 -30.98
C ALA A 34 7.54 -10.02 -31.05
N GLY A 35 7.47 -9.44 -32.26
CA GLY A 35 7.18 -8.02 -32.45
C GLY A 35 5.79 -7.63 -31.93
N ALA A 36 4.78 -8.46 -32.20
CA ALA A 36 3.43 -8.27 -31.69
C ALA A 36 3.38 -8.32 -30.15
N LEU A 37 4.13 -9.23 -29.52
CA LEU A 37 4.25 -9.32 -28.06
C LEU A 37 4.99 -8.12 -27.46
N ILE A 38 6.07 -7.64 -28.08
CA ILE A 38 6.78 -6.43 -27.66
C ILE A 38 5.82 -5.23 -27.69
N LEU A 39 5.10 -5.04 -28.80
CA LEU A 39 4.14 -3.94 -28.91
C LEU A 39 2.99 -4.09 -27.91
N SER A 40 2.52 -5.31 -27.67
CA SER A 40 1.53 -5.59 -26.64
C SER A 40 2.03 -5.14 -25.26
N GLY A 41 3.28 -5.44 -24.91
CA GLY A 41 3.93 -4.91 -23.71
C GLY A 41 3.95 -3.37 -23.65
N CYS A 42 4.23 -2.70 -24.77
CA CYS A 42 4.13 -1.24 -24.85
C CYS A 42 2.72 -0.74 -24.54
N THR A 43 1.69 -1.33 -25.17
CA THR A 43 0.28 -0.95 -24.93
C THR A 43 -0.13 -1.18 -23.47
N PHE A 44 0.24 -2.31 -22.88
CA PHE A 44 -0.01 -2.62 -21.47
C PHE A 44 0.61 -1.58 -20.55
N ARG A 45 1.84 -1.15 -20.85
CA ARG A 45 2.49 -0.11 -20.06
C ARG A 45 1.84 1.26 -20.24
N CYS A 46 1.35 1.59 -21.42
CA CYS A 46 0.58 2.82 -21.67
C CYS A 46 -0.68 2.90 -20.80
N PHE A 47 -1.40 1.80 -20.57
CA PHE A 47 -2.55 1.78 -19.64
C PHE A 47 -2.15 2.09 -18.18
N ALA A 48 -0.98 1.62 -17.76
CA ALA A 48 -0.45 1.87 -16.43
C ALA A 48 0.28 3.23 -16.30
N MET A 49 0.55 3.92 -17.41
CA MET A 49 1.36 5.12 -17.45
C MET A 49 0.74 6.31 -16.70
N PRO A 50 -0.57 6.62 -16.84
CA PRO A 50 -1.21 7.74 -16.14
C PRO A 50 -1.01 7.69 -14.63
N PHE A 51 -1.06 6.50 -14.03
CA PHE A 51 -0.82 6.31 -12.59
C PHE A 51 0.62 6.68 -12.22
N THR A 52 1.61 6.26 -13.01
CA THR A 52 3.01 6.61 -12.72
C THR A 52 3.33 8.09 -12.97
N ILE A 53 2.69 8.72 -13.95
CA ILE A 53 2.83 10.17 -14.18
C ILE A 53 2.21 10.96 -13.03
N TYR A 54 1.01 10.55 -12.58
CA TYR A 54 0.38 11.15 -11.41
C TYR A 54 1.20 10.94 -10.13
N GLY A 55 1.80 9.76 -9.97
CA GLY A 55 2.76 9.47 -8.90
C GLY A 55 3.95 10.43 -8.93
N ASP A 56 4.53 10.67 -10.10
CA ASP A 56 5.65 11.61 -10.26
C ASP A 56 5.22 13.05 -9.93
N GLN A 57 4.05 13.50 -10.39
CA GLN A 57 3.51 14.82 -10.01
C GLN A 57 3.38 14.96 -8.49
N CYS A 58 2.89 13.92 -7.81
CA CYS A 58 2.78 13.92 -6.35
C CYS A 58 4.17 13.97 -5.69
N LEU A 59 5.14 13.19 -6.19
CA LEU A 59 6.51 13.19 -5.69
C LEU A 59 7.15 14.58 -5.78
N HIS A 60 7.07 15.21 -6.95
CA HIS A 60 7.65 16.54 -7.17
C HIS A 60 7.00 17.60 -6.28
N ARG A 61 5.67 17.56 -6.09
CA ARG A 61 4.99 18.48 -5.16
C ARG A 61 5.38 18.25 -3.71
N VAL A 62 5.64 17.00 -3.29
CA VAL A 62 6.19 16.74 -1.95
C VAL A 62 7.60 17.32 -1.86
N ALA A 63 8.45 17.15 -2.88
CA ALA A 63 9.78 17.74 -2.89
C ALA A 63 9.75 19.27 -2.74
N CYS A 64 8.79 19.96 -3.37
CA CYS A 64 8.57 21.40 -3.18
C CYS A 64 8.05 21.77 -1.78
N ALA A 65 7.32 20.87 -1.12
CA ALA A 65 6.78 21.09 0.22
C ALA A 65 7.81 20.83 1.34
N LEU A 66 8.89 20.10 1.05
CA LEU A 66 9.93 19.77 2.02
C LEU A 66 10.60 20.99 2.69
N PRO A 67 10.96 22.08 1.98
CA PRO A 67 11.57 23.24 2.64
C PRO A 67 10.66 23.86 3.71
N GLU A 68 9.38 24.09 3.40
CA GLU A 68 8.43 24.62 4.39
C GLU A 68 8.24 23.67 5.58
N LEU A 69 8.25 22.35 5.32
CA LEU A 69 8.16 21.34 6.37
C LEU A 69 9.42 21.33 7.26
N GLN A 70 10.59 21.58 6.68
CA GLN A 70 11.85 21.66 7.41
C GLN A 70 11.85 22.89 8.33
N ASP A 71 11.38 24.03 7.87
CA ASP A 71 11.33 25.24 8.70
C ASP A 71 10.37 25.05 9.89
N ALA A 72 9.20 24.44 9.67
CA ALA A 72 8.30 24.03 10.75
C ALA A 72 8.94 22.99 11.69
N HIS A 73 9.82 22.13 11.19
CA HIS A 73 10.53 21.15 12.00
C HIS A 73 11.62 21.79 12.87
N LYS A 74 12.35 22.78 12.36
CA LYS A 74 13.32 23.56 13.15
C LYS A 74 12.63 24.25 14.33
N GLU A 75 11.50 24.91 14.10
CA GLU A 75 10.69 25.50 15.18
C GLU A 75 10.27 24.48 16.25
N TYR A 76 9.97 23.25 15.83
CA TYR A 76 9.64 22.17 16.75
C TYR A 76 10.86 21.71 17.57
N LEU A 77 12.01 21.53 16.93
CA LEU A 77 13.25 21.12 17.59
C LEU A 77 13.70 22.17 18.62
N ASP A 78 13.61 23.47 18.26
CA ASP A 78 13.92 24.58 19.17
C ASP A 78 13.13 24.49 20.49
N ILE A 79 11.88 24.02 20.44
CA ILE A 79 11.03 23.83 21.63
C ILE A 79 11.35 22.53 22.36
N VAL A 80 11.55 21.43 21.63
CA VAL A 80 11.70 20.09 22.23
C VAL A 80 13.08 19.86 22.84
N GLU A 81 14.11 20.44 22.25
CA GLU A 81 15.50 20.37 22.70
C GLU A 81 15.79 21.37 23.81
N HIS A 82 14.91 22.35 24.04
CA HIS A 82 15.08 23.32 25.10
C HIS A 82 15.16 22.62 26.47
N PRO A 83 16.21 22.87 27.29
CA PRO A 83 16.49 22.11 28.51
C PRO A 83 15.43 22.29 29.60
N ARG A 84 14.62 23.35 29.51
CA ARG A 84 13.52 23.62 30.45
C ARG A 84 12.14 23.26 29.92
N ALA A 85 12.04 22.68 28.72
CA ALA A 85 10.76 22.39 28.10
C ALA A 85 9.98 21.32 28.87
N ILE A 86 8.78 21.67 29.30
CA ILE A 86 7.89 20.79 30.05
C ILE A 86 7.26 19.77 29.08
N VAL A 87 6.94 18.56 29.56
CA VAL A 87 6.33 17.50 28.76
C VAL A 87 5.09 17.97 27.98
N TRP A 88 4.28 18.85 28.59
CA TRP A 88 3.12 19.43 27.94
C TRP A 88 3.50 20.31 26.74
N GLU A 89 4.54 21.14 26.84
CA GLU A 89 5.02 22.00 25.75
C GLU A 89 5.53 21.16 24.57
N LYS A 90 6.24 20.06 24.86
CA LYS A 90 6.67 19.10 23.84
C LYS A 90 5.49 18.47 23.10
N ARG A 91 4.41 18.14 23.82
CA ARG A 91 3.17 17.61 23.21
C ARG A 91 2.46 18.65 22.35
N VAL A 92 2.37 19.90 22.82
CA VAL A 92 1.77 21.00 22.04
C VAL A 92 2.59 21.27 20.79
N ALA A 93 3.92 21.29 20.88
CA ALA A 93 4.82 21.44 19.75
C ALA A 93 4.65 20.30 18.73
N ALA A 94 4.55 19.05 19.19
CA ALA A 94 4.31 17.90 18.31
C ALA A 94 2.95 18.00 17.59
N GLN A 95 1.90 18.45 18.30
CA GLN A 95 0.58 18.65 17.71
C GLN A 95 0.57 19.81 16.71
N LYS A 96 1.29 20.91 17.00
CA LYS A 96 1.51 22.03 16.07
C LYS A 96 2.21 21.54 14.81
N LEU A 97 3.33 20.81 14.94
CA LEU A 97 4.06 20.24 13.80
C LEU A 97 3.17 19.33 12.94
N LYS A 98 2.32 18.51 13.55
CA LYS A 98 1.35 17.69 12.82
C LYS A 98 0.36 18.54 12.04
N ASN A 99 -0.20 19.57 12.66
CA ASN A 99 -1.15 20.48 12.03
C ASN A 99 -0.50 21.27 10.89
N ASP A 100 0.74 21.73 11.08
CA ASP A 100 1.52 22.44 10.07
C ASP A 100 1.86 21.54 8.90
N ARG A 101 2.29 20.29 9.14
CA ARG A 101 2.48 19.29 8.08
C ARG A 101 1.20 19.08 7.28
N ASP A 102 0.06 18.89 7.95
CA ASP A 102 -1.21 18.67 7.27
C ASP A 102 -1.66 19.93 6.51
N ARG A 103 -1.36 21.14 7.01
CA ARG A 103 -1.61 22.42 6.32
C ARG A 103 -0.74 22.55 5.06
N ILE A 104 0.56 22.33 5.19
CA ILE A 104 1.54 22.39 4.09
C ILE A 104 1.19 21.34 3.04
N PHE A 105 0.97 20.09 3.41
CA PHE A 105 0.60 19.06 2.42
C PHE A 105 -0.73 19.36 1.73
N ARG A 106 -1.68 20.01 2.41
CA ARG A 106 -2.92 20.48 1.77
C ARG A 106 -2.66 21.64 0.79
N SER A 107 -1.79 22.60 1.10
CA SER A 107 -1.46 23.71 0.19
C SER A 107 -0.83 23.18 -1.11
N PHE A 108 0.08 22.21 -1.00
CA PHE A 108 0.70 21.52 -2.15
C PHE A 108 -0.16 20.39 -2.74
N ARG A 109 -1.37 20.14 -2.20
CA ARG A 109 -2.33 19.10 -2.63
C ARG A 109 -1.77 17.66 -2.59
N THR A 110 -0.81 17.37 -1.71
CA THR A 110 -0.12 16.08 -1.57
C THR A 110 -0.47 15.35 -0.27
N ASN A 111 -0.07 14.08 -0.18
CA ASN A 111 -0.07 13.25 1.03
C ASN A 111 0.83 12.03 0.76
N ASN A 112 1.34 11.38 1.80
CA ASN A 112 2.13 10.15 1.73
C ASN A 112 1.44 9.05 0.92
N VAL A 113 0.11 8.90 1.06
CA VAL A 113 -0.67 7.91 0.28
C VAL A 113 -0.64 8.25 -1.22
N LYS A 114 -0.76 9.53 -1.58
CA LYS A 114 -0.72 9.97 -2.98
C LYS A 114 0.67 9.77 -3.60
N MET A 115 1.72 9.74 -2.78
CA MET A 115 3.08 9.48 -3.23
C MET A 115 3.31 7.99 -3.55
N THR A 116 2.66 7.06 -2.86
CA THR A 116 2.93 5.62 -3.00
C THR A 116 1.85 4.86 -3.75
N ALA A 117 0.57 5.15 -3.50
CA ALA A 117 -0.55 4.40 -4.05
C ALA A 117 -0.57 4.34 -5.59
N PRO A 118 -0.27 5.42 -6.34
CA PRO A 118 -0.28 5.35 -7.80
C PRO A 118 0.75 4.36 -8.37
N TYR A 119 1.92 4.22 -7.72
CA TYR A 119 2.93 3.24 -8.14
C TYR A 119 2.56 1.82 -7.75
N VAL A 120 1.92 1.62 -6.59
CA VAL A 120 1.39 0.31 -6.20
C VAL A 120 0.32 -0.15 -7.18
N VAL A 121 -0.63 0.72 -7.53
CA VAL A 121 -1.66 0.44 -8.53
C VAL A 121 -1.05 0.17 -9.90
N SER A 122 -0.08 1.00 -10.33
CA SER A 122 0.61 0.77 -11.60
C SER A 122 1.39 -0.54 -11.60
N SER A 123 2.02 -0.93 -10.50
CA SER A 123 2.77 -2.18 -10.39
C SER A 123 1.83 -3.37 -10.45
N ALA A 124 0.73 -3.33 -9.69
CA ALA A 124 -0.31 -4.36 -9.72
C ALA A 124 -0.94 -4.51 -11.12
N LEU A 125 -1.22 -3.40 -11.81
CA LEU A 125 -1.75 -3.43 -13.17
C LEU A 125 -0.72 -3.97 -14.17
N SER A 126 0.55 -3.58 -14.05
CA SER A 126 1.64 -4.11 -14.88
C SER A 126 1.81 -5.62 -14.70
N LEU A 127 1.82 -6.10 -13.44
CA LEU A 127 1.91 -7.53 -13.14
C LEU A 127 0.68 -8.28 -13.66
N TYR A 128 -0.51 -7.72 -13.49
CA TYR A 128 -1.74 -8.30 -14.05
C TYR A 128 -1.65 -8.45 -15.58
N CYS A 129 -1.22 -7.40 -16.28
CA CYS A 129 -1.04 -7.41 -17.74
C CYS A 129 0.03 -8.40 -18.21
N LEU A 130 1.12 -8.54 -17.45
CA LEU A 130 2.22 -9.47 -17.74
C LEU A 130 1.82 -10.94 -17.51
N CYS A 131 0.92 -11.20 -16.56
CA CYS A 131 0.51 -12.57 -16.22
C CYS A 131 -0.69 -13.05 -17.04
N VAL A 132 -1.77 -12.27 -17.16
CA VAL A 132 -3.05 -12.78 -17.67
C VAL A 132 -3.27 -12.43 -19.16
N PRO A 133 -3.37 -11.15 -19.59
CA PRO A 133 -3.50 -10.81 -21.01
C PRO A 133 -2.31 -11.28 -21.87
N ALA A 134 -1.07 -11.16 -21.38
CA ALA A 134 0.10 -11.62 -22.10
C ALA A 134 0.09 -13.14 -22.35
N GLN A 135 -0.36 -13.93 -21.37
CA GLN A 135 -0.51 -15.37 -21.52
C GLN A 135 -1.59 -15.72 -22.56
N GLN A 136 -2.69 -14.96 -22.63
CA GLN A 136 -3.73 -15.17 -23.65
C GLN A 136 -3.19 -14.92 -25.07
N ILE A 137 -2.41 -13.86 -25.26
CA ILE A 137 -1.77 -13.55 -26.55
C ILE A 137 -0.73 -14.63 -26.91
N GLY A 138 0.11 -15.01 -25.95
CA GLY A 138 1.12 -16.07 -26.14
C GLY A 138 0.49 -17.41 -26.49
N GLY A 139 -0.58 -17.78 -25.79
CA GLY A 139 -1.35 -19.00 -26.06
C GLY A 139 -2.04 -18.99 -27.42
N LEU A 140 -2.49 -17.82 -27.91
CA LEU A 140 -3.05 -17.69 -29.25
C LEU A 140 -2.00 -17.95 -30.34
N PHE A 141 -0.79 -17.40 -30.20
CA PHE A 141 0.29 -17.66 -31.16
C PHE A 141 0.72 -19.13 -31.16
N GLN A 142 0.82 -19.75 -29.97
CA GLN A 142 1.09 -21.18 -29.85
C GLN A 142 -0.03 -22.04 -30.46
N GLY A 143 -1.29 -21.66 -30.26
CA GLY A 143 -2.46 -22.38 -30.81
C GLY A 143 -2.57 -22.33 -32.33
N VAL A 144 -2.00 -21.31 -32.97
CA VAL A 144 -1.91 -21.18 -34.45
C VAL A 144 -0.60 -21.81 -34.99
N GLY A 145 0.19 -22.46 -34.11
CA GLY A 145 1.44 -23.11 -34.49
C GLY A 145 2.60 -22.15 -34.76
N MET A 146 2.49 -20.88 -34.36
CA MET A 146 3.57 -19.91 -34.51
C MET A 146 4.49 -19.94 -33.29
N ALA A 147 5.75 -20.30 -33.50
CA ALA A 147 6.77 -20.24 -32.47
C ALA A 147 7.12 -18.78 -32.15
N VAL A 148 7.18 -18.44 -30.86
CA VAL A 148 7.68 -17.14 -30.39
C VAL A 148 9.21 -17.22 -30.35
N VAL A 149 9.83 -16.93 -31.49
CA VAL A 149 11.29 -16.84 -31.61
C VAL A 149 11.70 -15.38 -31.53
N SER A 150 12.65 -15.09 -30.63
CA SER A 150 13.21 -13.75 -30.53
C SER A 150 14.03 -13.41 -31.79
N PRO A 151 13.81 -12.24 -32.42
CA PRO A 151 14.59 -11.82 -33.58
C PRO A 151 16.04 -11.48 -33.23
N LEU A 152 16.34 -11.34 -31.93
CA LEU A 152 17.68 -11.04 -31.42
C LEU A 152 18.44 -12.30 -30.99
N ALA A 153 17.81 -13.47 -31.05
CA ALA A 153 18.45 -14.70 -30.66
C ALA A 153 19.59 -15.04 -31.63
N VAL A 154 20.75 -15.39 -31.07
CA VAL A 154 21.95 -15.78 -31.82
C VAL A 154 22.22 -17.25 -31.55
N SER A 155 22.28 -18.07 -32.59
CA SER A 155 22.61 -19.49 -32.48
C SER A 155 24.07 -19.72 -32.86
N CYS A 156 24.77 -20.51 -32.05
CA CYS A 156 26.11 -20.99 -32.32
C CYS A 156 26.01 -22.34 -33.04
N MET A 157 26.62 -22.44 -34.22
CA MET A 157 26.62 -23.66 -35.02
C MET A 157 27.92 -24.44 -34.85
N GLU A 158 27.88 -25.73 -35.19
CA GLU A 158 29.06 -26.58 -35.27
C GLU A 158 30.12 -25.93 -36.20
N GLY A 159 31.36 -25.78 -35.72
CA GLY A 159 32.41 -25.02 -36.41
C GLY A 159 32.54 -23.54 -36.01
N GLY A 160 31.78 -23.06 -35.01
CA GLY A 160 31.95 -21.73 -34.40
C GLY A 160 31.31 -20.57 -35.17
N GLN A 161 30.46 -20.87 -36.16
CA GLN A 161 29.71 -19.84 -36.88
C GLN A 161 28.54 -19.34 -36.03
N LEU A 162 28.37 -18.01 -35.98
CA LEU A 162 27.25 -17.35 -35.31
C LEU A 162 26.20 -16.97 -36.35
N SER A 163 24.97 -17.40 -36.14
CA SER A 163 23.83 -17.07 -37.02
C SER A 163 22.72 -16.39 -36.22
N LEU A 164 22.13 -15.32 -36.75
CA LEU A 164 20.90 -14.75 -36.19
C LEU A 164 19.72 -15.66 -36.49
N ALA A 165 18.86 -15.88 -35.48
CA ALA A 165 17.66 -16.71 -35.56
C ALA A 165 16.54 -16.15 -36.46
N SER A 166 16.81 -15.09 -37.24
CA SER A 166 15.86 -14.52 -38.21
C SER A 166 15.52 -15.46 -39.37
N THR A 167 16.22 -16.58 -39.50
CA THR A 167 15.92 -17.64 -40.46
C THR A 167 15.08 -18.72 -39.77
N ALA A 168 13.85 -18.92 -40.25
CA ALA A 168 12.83 -19.83 -39.69
C ALA A 168 13.22 -21.33 -39.64
N SER A 169 14.47 -21.67 -39.93
CA SER A 169 15.04 -22.99 -39.72
C SER A 169 16.24 -22.85 -38.79
N ILE A 170 16.03 -23.00 -37.49
CA ILE A 170 17.11 -23.44 -36.60
C ILE A 170 17.46 -24.84 -37.12
N ALA A 171 18.48 -24.92 -37.97
CA ALA A 171 18.95 -26.19 -38.47
C ALA A 171 19.32 -27.08 -37.27
N PRO A 172 19.18 -28.42 -37.38
CA PRO A 172 19.52 -29.37 -36.30
C PRO A 172 21.00 -29.33 -35.86
N ALA A 173 21.81 -28.43 -36.42
CA ALA A 173 23.24 -28.24 -36.16
C ALA A 173 23.56 -27.06 -35.21
N ALA A 174 22.55 -26.45 -34.57
CA ALA A 174 22.81 -25.43 -33.54
C ALA A 174 23.25 -26.11 -32.22
N LEU A 175 24.43 -25.74 -31.73
CA LEU A 175 24.98 -26.23 -30.45
C LEU A 175 24.26 -25.60 -29.27
N PHE A 176 24.06 -24.29 -29.30
CA PHE A 176 23.28 -23.53 -28.32
C PHE A 176 22.77 -22.22 -28.91
N THR A 177 21.75 -21.63 -28.29
CA THR A 177 21.17 -20.34 -28.68
C THR A 177 21.27 -19.37 -27.52
N VAL A 178 21.51 -18.08 -27.78
CA VAL A 178 21.52 -17.03 -26.76
C VAL A 178 20.47 -16.00 -27.15
N ASP A 179 19.42 -15.85 -26.33
CA ASP A 179 18.41 -14.81 -26.51
C ASP A 179 18.60 -13.66 -25.51
N PRO A 180 19.05 -12.47 -25.96
CA PRO A 180 19.28 -11.34 -25.08
C PRO A 180 18.00 -10.62 -24.65
N THR A 181 16.82 -11.00 -25.15
CA THR A 181 15.55 -10.28 -24.90
C THR A 181 15.25 -10.11 -23.41
N LEU A 182 15.40 -11.20 -22.63
CA LEU A 182 15.13 -11.15 -21.19
C LEU A 182 16.19 -10.33 -20.45
N ALA A 183 17.47 -10.44 -20.85
CA ALA A 183 18.55 -9.63 -20.31
C ALA A 183 18.34 -8.13 -20.57
N LEU A 184 17.91 -7.77 -21.78
CA LEU A 184 17.57 -6.39 -22.14
C LEU A 184 16.36 -5.88 -21.35
N ALA A 185 15.31 -6.70 -21.19
CA ALA A 185 14.15 -6.36 -20.38
C ALA A 185 14.53 -6.12 -18.91
N ALA A 186 15.35 -7.00 -18.33
CA ALA A 186 15.87 -6.87 -16.97
C ALA A 186 16.77 -5.65 -16.81
N GLY A 187 17.67 -5.40 -17.76
CA GLY A 187 18.56 -4.23 -17.77
C GLY A 187 17.80 -2.91 -17.85
N LEU A 188 16.80 -2.81 -18.73
CA LEU A 188 15.92 -1.64 -18.81
C LEU A 188 15.06 -1.48 -17.55
N THR A 189 14.57 -2.57 -16.97
CA THR A 189 13.88 -2.53 -15.67
C THR A 189 14.79 -1.98 -14.58
N CYS A 190 16.05 -2.44 -14.53
CA CYS A 190 17.05 -1.97 -13.59
C CYS A 190 17.28 -0.47 -13.76
N PHE A 191 17.53 -0.02 -15.00
CA PHE A 191 17.67 1.41 -15.33
C PHE A 191 16.47 2.24 -14.84
N ASN A 192 15.24 1.77 -15.11
CA ASN A 192 14.01 2.44 -14.69
C ASN A 192 13.88 2.52 -13.17
N VAL A 193 14.14 1.43 -12.45
CA VAL A 193 14.08 1.38 -10.99
C VAL A 193 15.14 2.28 -10.37
N LEU A 194 16.38 2.24 -10.88
CA LEU A 194 17.46 3.11 -10.39
C LEU A 194 17.13 4.59 -10.59
N ARG A 195 16.61 4.97 -11.76
CA ARG A 195 16.15 6.35 -12.02
C ARG A 195 15.03 6.76 -11.08
N HIS A 196 14.04 5.89 -10.90
CA HIS A 196 12.91 6.12 -10.00
C HIS A 196 13.35 6.27 -8.53
N LEU A 197 14.31 5.47 -8.08
CA LEU A 197 14.88 5.57 -6.74
C LEU A 197 15.73 6.83 -6.58
N ASN A 198 16.49 7.23 -7.60
CA ASN A 198 17.30 8.45 -7.58
C ASN A 198 16.44 9.71 -7.39
N GLN A 199 15.23 9.75 -7.95
CA GLN A 199 14.29 10.87 -7.75
C GLN A 199 13.77 11.02 -6.31
N ARG A 200 14.01 10.02 -5.45
CA ARG A 200 13.60 9.98 -4.04
C ARG A 200 14.75 10.16 -3.07
N VAL A 201 15.97 10.32 -3.59
CA VAL A 201 17.13 10.61 -2.75
C VAL A 201 16.98 12.04 -2.23
N GLY A 202 17.31 12.28 -0.96
CA GLY A 202 17.26 13.60 -0.37
C GLY A 202 15.92 13.98 0.28
N PHE A 203 15.01 13.01 0.42
CA PHE A 203 13.79 13.18 1.21
C PHE A 203 14.03 12.94 2.71
N ASN A 204 14.92 12.01 3.07
CA ASN A 204 15.40 11.75 4.44
C ASN A 204 16.53 10.69 4.40
N ASP A 205 17.58 10.84 5.22
CA ASP A 205 18.71 9.90 5.33
C ASP A 205 18.32 8.43 5.54
N ARG A 206 17.26 8.15 6.31
CA ARG A 206 16.76 6.79 6.51
C ARG A 206 16.18 6.21 5.22
N LEU A 207 15.44 7.02 4.47
CA LEU A 207 14.93 6.64 3.17
C LEU A 207 16.09 6.46 2.19
N ASP A 208 17.12 7.30 2.27
CA ASP A 208 18.30 7.23 1.41
C ASP A 208 19.14 5.98 1.69
N GLY A 209 19.29 5.60 2.97
CA GLY A 209 19.88 4.32 3.36
C GLY A 209 19.08 3.13 2.85
N TRP A 210 17.75 3.18 2.96
CA TRP A 210 16.88 2.15 2.37
C TRP A 210 16.99 2.12 0.83
N ILE A 211 17.04 3.27 0.17
CA ILE A 211 17.24 3.39 -1.27
C ILE A 211 18.58 2.76 -1.68
N LYS A 212 19.67 3.03 -0.96
CA LYS A 212 20.99 2.47 -1.24
C LYS A 212 20.97 0.94 -1.20
N ASN A 213 20.39 0.36 -0.15
CA ASN A 213 20.26 -1.09 -0.02
C ASN A 213 19.35 -1.66 -1.12
N THR A 214 18.23 -1.00 -1.40
CA THR A 214 17.28 -1.42 -2.44
C THR A 214 17.93 -1.41 -3.84
N LYS A 215 18.74 -0.39 -4.16
CA LYS A 215 19.49 -0.32 -5.42
C LYS A 215 20.42 -1.53 -5.56
N GLN A 216 21.16 -1.88 -4.52
CA GLN A 216 22.05 -3.04 -4.54
C GLN A 216 21.27 -4.35 -4.78
N VAL A 217 20.17 -4.56 -4.05
CA VAL A 217 19.34 -5.76 -4.20
C VAL A 217 18.72 -5.84 -5.60
N VAL A 218 18.24 -4.73 -6.15
CA VAL A 218 17.66 -4.68 -7.49
C VAL A 218 18.72 -4.93 -8.57
N CYS A 219 19.90 -4.32 -8.46
CA CYS A 219 21.01 -4.56 -9.39
C CYS A 219 21.45 -6.03 -9.36
N LEU A 220 21.59 -6.62 -8.17
CA LEU A 220 21.99 -8.01 -8.02
C LEU A 220 20.92 -8.96 -8.58
N SER A 221 19.65 -8.77 -8.21
CA SER A 221 18.55 -9.64 -8.67
C SER A 221 18.34 -9.57 -10.18
N LEU A 222 18.29 -8.37 -10.77
CA LEU A 222 18.14 -8.21 -12.22
C LEU A 222 19.40 -8.57 -12.98
N GLY A 223 20.58 -8.36 -12.39
CA GLY A 223 21.86 -8.83 -12.92
C GLY A 223 21.94 -10.35 -12.99
N LEU A 224 21.46 -11.04 -11.95
CA LEU A 224 21.35 -12.50 -11.92
C LEU A 224 20.35 -13.02 -12.96
N VAL A 225 19.20 -12.35 -13.14
CA VAL A 225 18.24 -12.71 -14.20
C VAL A 225 18.88 -12.53 -15.58
N ALA A 226 19.57 -11.41 -15.82
CA ALA A 226 20.23 -11.15 -17.10
C ALA A 226 21.35 -12.18 -17.36
N ALA A 227 22.26 -12.39 -16.41
CA ALA A 227 23.33 -13.38 -16.53
C ALA A 227 22.78 -14.80 -16.70
N GLY A 228 21.78 -15.18 -15.91
CA GLY A 228 21.10 -16.47 -16.02
C GLY A 228 20.49 -16.68 -17.39
N SER A 229 19.81 -15.67 -17.94
CA SER A 229 19.19 -15.75 -19.28
C SER A 229 20.21 -15.89 -20.42
N LEU A 230 21.38 -15.25 -20.31
CA LEU A 230 22.43 -15.30 -21.33
C LEU A 230 23.27 -16.58 -21.24
N LEU A 231 23.41 -17.15 -20.04
CA LEU A 231 24.25 -18.32 -19.78
C LEU A 231 23.48 -19.64 -19.72
N ALA A 232 22.14 -19.63 -19.61
CA ALA A 232 21.33 -20.83 -19.44
C ALA A 232 21.59 -21.87 -20.54
N ASP A 233 21.40 -21.50 -21.81
CA ASP A 233 21.56 -22.40 -22.94
C ASP A 233 23.03 -22.86 -23.13
N PRO A 234 24.05 -21.97 -23.11
CA PRO A 234 25.45 -22.40 -23.11
C PRO A 234 25.81 -23.36 -21.97
N LEU A 235 25.33 -23.12 -20.75
CA LEU A 235 25.61 -23.98 -19.60
C LEU A 235 24.88 -25.32 -19.72
N THR A 236 23.64 -25.35 -20.20
CA THR A 236 22.93 -26.62 -20.44
C THR A 236 23.62 -27.46 -21.51
N TYR A 237 24.15 -26.83 -22.56
CA TYR A 237 24.96 -27.50 -23.57
C TYR A 237 26.26 -28.08 -22.98
N VAL A 238 27.03 -27.26 -22.25
CA VAL A 238 28.32 -27.70 -21.64
C VAL A 238 28.12 -28.80 -20.60
N LEU A 239 27.05 -28.74 -19.83
CA LEU A 239 26.76 -29.70 -18.76
C LEU A 239 25.90 -30.89 -19.23
N ALA A 240 25.56 -30.96 -20.52
CA ALA A 240 24.66 -31.97 -21.09
C ALA A 240 23.33 -32.11 -20.31
N LEU A 241 22.79 -30.98 -19.85
CA LEU A 241 21.53 -30.91 -19.11
C LEU A 241 20.34 -30.69 -20.05
N PRO A 242 19.13 -31.15 -19.69
CA PRO A 242 17.92 -30.80 -20.44
C PRO A 242 17.69 -29.29 -20.44
N ALA A 243 17.14 -28.76 -21.53
CA ALA A 243 16.89 -27.33 -21.70
C ALA A 243 15.99 -26.77 -20.57
N LEU A 244 16.55 -25.84 -19.79
CA LEU A 244 15.88 -25.24 -18.63
C LEU A 244 15.09 -24.01 -19.05
N HIS A 245 13.79 -24.18 -19.29
CA HIS A 245 12.88 -23.09 -19.60
C HIS A 245 12.32 -22.47 -18.31
N PHE A 246 13.04 -21.51 -17.74
CA PHE A 246 12.63 -20.85 -16.48
C PHE A 246 11.41 -19.94 -16.63
N PHE A 247 11.17 -19.41 -17.83
CA PHE A 247 10.08 -18.47 -18.09
C PHE A 247 9.27 -18.88 -19.34
N PRO A 248 7.95 -18.60 -19.37
CA PRO A 248 7.16 -18.76 -20.58
C PRO A 248 7.71 -17.89 -21.73
N PRO A 249 7.64 -18.36 -22.99
CA PRO A 249 8.26 -17.69 -24.14
C PRO A 249 7.64 -16.31 -24.46
N TYR A 250 6.41 -16.04 -24.01
CA TYR A 250 5.76 -14.74 -24.19
C TYR A 250 6.26 -13.67 -23.20
N LEU A 251 6.88 -14.07 -22.08
CA LEU A 251 7.17 -13.16 -20.98
C LEU A 251 8.29 -12.18 -21.31
N ALA A 252 9.38 -12.66 -21.91
CA ALA A 252 10.53 -11.84 -22.29
C ALA A 252 10.16 -10.70 -23.25
N PRO A 253 9.49 -10.93 -24.40
CA PRO A 253 9.13 -9.86 -25.33
C PRO A 253 8.14 -8.85 -24.73
N VAL A 254 7.12 -9.31 -24.00
CA VAL A 254 6.15 -8.40 -23.34
C VAL A 254 6.84 -7.54 -22.28
N TRP A 255 7.67 -8.16 -21.43
CA TRP A 255 8.42 -7.43 -20.42
C TRP A 255 9.39 -6.41 -21.05
N LEU A 256 10.05 -6.76 -22.15
CA LEU A 256 10.89 -5.84 -22.90
C LEU A 256 10.09 -4.59 -23.35
N GLY A 257 8.92 -4.78 -23.96
CA GLY A 257 8.06 -3.68 -24.39
C GLY A 257 7.60 -2.77 -23.23
N MET A 258 7.23 -3.37 -22.10
CA MET A 258 6.86 -2.61 -20.90
C MET A 258 8.03 -1.79 -20.34
N SER A 259 9.22 -2.39 -20.29
CA SER A 259 10.43 -1.76 -19.77
C SER A 259 10.94 -0.65 -20.69
N ALA A 260 10.91 -0.86 -22.01
CA ALA A 260 11.26 0.13 -23.02
C ALA A 260 10.32 1.34 -22.96
N THR A 261 9.01 1.11 -22.87
CA THR A 261 8.02 2.19 -22.73
C THR A 261 8.24 3.00 -21.45
N THR A 262 8.61 2.33 -20.35
CA THR A 262 8.94 3.01 -19.10
C THR A 262 10.23 3.83 -19.21
N ALA A 263 11.24 3.32 -19.91
CA ALA A 263 12.49 4.02 -20.15
C ALA A 263 12.27 5.26 -21.03
N ALA A 264 11.51 5.12 -22.12
CA ALA A 264 11.10 6.22 -22.98
C ALA A 264 10.36 7.30 -22.18
N LYS A 265 9.38 6.90 -21.36
CA LYS A 265 8.69 7.83 -20.44
C LYS A 265 9.67 8.52 -19.50
N THR A 266 10.61 7.80 -18.90
CA THR A 266 11.56 8.38 -17.95
C THR A 266 12.49 9.39 -18.62
N VAL A 267 13.01 9.08 -19.81
CA VAL A 267 13.90 9.98 -20.56
C VAL A 267 13.12 11.19 -21.06
N LEU A 268 11.96 11.00 -21.68
CA LEU A 268 11.21 12.07 -22.32
C LEU A 268 10.46 12.94 -21.30
N VAL A 269 9.72 12.32 -20.37
CA VAL A 269 8.87 13.06 -19.41
C VAL A 269 9.69 13.61 -18.26
N ASN A 270 10.57 12.79 -17.68
CA ASN A 270 11.29 13.19 -16.46
C ASN A 270 12.66 13.80 -16.79
N GLY A 271 13.27 13.45 -17.92
CA GLY A 271 14.61 13.90 -18.30
C GLY A 271 14.67 15.21 -19.09
N THR A 272 13.55 15.68 -19.65
CA THR A 272 13.53 16.90 -20.47
C THR A 272 12.61 17.98 -19.87
N ALA A 273 13.04 19.24 -19.93
CA ALA A 273 12.21 20.40 -19.56
C ALA A 273 10.85 20.45 -20.28
N PRO A 274 10.74 20.22 -21.62
CA PRO A 274 9.45 20.20 -22.29
C PRO A 274 8.54 19.06 -21.83
N GLY A 275 9.10 17.87 -21.55
CA GLY A 275 8.34 16.76 -20.98
C GLY A 275 7.80 17.08 -19.58
N GLN A 276 8.63 17.66 -18.72
CA GLN A 276 8.22 18.08 -17.39
C GLN A 276 7.10 19.14 -17.46
N ALA A 277 7.21 20.11 -18.37
CA ALA A 277 6.19 21.14 -18.58
C ALA A 277 4.87 20.54 -19.09
N MET A 278 4.91 19.67 -20.09
CA MET A 278 3.73 19.01 -20.67
C MET A 278 2.93 18.25 -19.61
N PHE A 279 3.64 17.55 -18.70
CA PHE A 279 3.03 16.78 -17.63
C PHE A 279 2.92 17.54 -16.30
N ARG A 280 3.14 18.86 -16.31
CA ARG A 280 3.01 19.74 -15.14
C ARG A 280 3.80 19.23 -13.92
N LEU A 281 5.01 18.73 -14.15
CA LEU A 281 5.95 18.33 -13.11
C LEU A 281 6.68 19.59 -12.61
N PRO A 282 6.49 20.00 -11.35
CA PRO A 282 7.26 21.10 -10.77
C PRO A 282 8.76 20.81 -10.79
N SER A 283 9.60 21.81 -11.03
CA SER A 283 11.05 21.65 -10.83
C SER A 283 11.35 21.41 -9.35
N TYR A 284 12.30 20.51 -9.07
CA TYR A 284 12.81 20.34 -7.72
C TYR A 284 13.40 21.66 -7.21
N PRO A 285 13.15 22.04 -5.94
CA PRO A 285 13.79 23.22 -5.37
C PRO A 285 15.31 23.00 -5.29
N PRO A 286 16.14 24.06 -5.36
CA PRO A 286 17.60 23.96 -5.32
C PRO A 286 18.12 23.38 -4.00
N GLN A 287 17.31 23.46 -2.96
CA GLN A 287 17.57 22.93 -1.62
C GLN A 287 17.21 21.42 -1.50
N HIS A 288 16.66 20.79 -2.54
CA HIS A 288 16.35 19.36 -2.48
C HIS A 288 17.62 18.52 -2.32
N GLY A 289 17.63 17.62 -1.34
CA GLY A 289 18.81 16.80 -1.02
C GLY A 289 19.85 17.45 -0.12
N THR A 290 19.68 18.72 0.26
CA THR A 290 20.50 19.33 1.32
C THR A 290 19.91 19.08 2.71
N TYR A 291 18.77 18.42 2.80
CA TYR A 291 18.05 18.18 4.03
C TYR A 291 18.51 16.87 4.68
N GLY A 292 19.41 16.96 5.67
CA GLY A 292 19.87 15.79 6.43
C GLY A 292 18.75 15.10 7.23
N GLY A 293 19.06 13.96 7.83
CA GLY A 293 18.13 13.07 8.53
C GLY A 293 17.47 13.67 9.78
N GLU A 294 18.12 14.68 10.37
CA GLU A 294 17.61 15.49 11.49
C GLU A 294 16.66 16.61 11.02
N SER A 295 16.71 17.00 9.74
CA SER A 295 15.94 18.12 9.19
C SER A 295 14.63 17.69 8.52
N THR A 296 14.56 16.45 8.04
CA THR A 296 13.39 15.93 7.33
C THR A 296 12.59 15.03 8.23
N ALA A 297 11.95 15.61 9.25
CA ALA A 297 10.89 15.00 10.07
C ALA A 297 10.83 13.47 9.94
N ALA A 298 11.81 12.79 10.54
CA ALA A 298 11.92 11.34 10.71
C ALA A 298 10.97 10.53 9.81
N GLY A 299 11.43 10.15 8.61
CA GLY A 299 10.73 9.25 7.71
C GLY A 299 10.17 8.07 8.50
N HIS A 300 8.85 8.09 8.73
CA HIS A 300 8.05 7.12 9.48
C HIS A 300 7.96 7.16 11.02
N GLU A 301 8.71 7.99 11.77
CA GLU A 301 8.56 7.97 13.26
C GLU A 301 7.40 8.83 13.80
N TYR A 302 6.66 9.54 12.95
CA TYR A 302 5.44 10.25 13.38
C TYR A 302 4.19 9.37 13.45
N ARG A 303 4.36 8.04 13.34
CA ARG A 303 3.41 7.09 13.93
C ARG A 303 3.76 6.71 15.38
N LEU A 304 4.89 7.19 15.92
CA LEU A 304 5.38 6.95 17.28
C LEU A 304 5.51 8.23 18.13
N ALA A 305 5.37 9.43 17.56
CA ALA A 305 5.21 10.66 18.35
C ALA A 305 3.73 10.99 18.70
N PHE A 306 2.83 10.00 18.59
CA PHE A 306 1.53 10.09 19.26
C PHE A 306 1.71 9.53 20.65
N THR A 307 1.69 10.46 21.62
CA THR A 307 1.92 10.31 23.07
C THR A 307 3.39 10.37 23.48
N GLY A 308 3.85 11.58 23.82
CA GLY A 308 4.87 11.72 24.87
C GLY A 308 4.30 11.21 26.18
N VAL A 309 4.30 9.90 26.37
CA VAL A 309 4.24 9.16 27.64
C VAL A 309 5.06 7.89 27.42
N ASP A 310 5.64 7.36 28.49
CA ASP A 310 6.44 6.14 28.54
C ASP A 310 6.26 5.12 27.40
N TRP A 311 7.39 4.55 27.01
CA TRP A 311 7.47 3.48 26.00
C TRP A 311 6.55 2.27 26.34
N GLU A 312 6.24 2.06 27.62
CA GLU A 312 5.31 1.01 28.09
C GLU A 312 3.84 1.33 27.79
N GLU A 313 3.38 2.56 28.03
CA GLU A 313 2.03 2.99 27.64
C GLU A 313 1.88 2.97 26.11
N THR A 314 2.94 3.36 25.39
CA THR A 314 2.99 3.36 23.92
C THR A 314 2.84 1.96 23.34
N ARG A 315 3.48 0.94 23.94
CA ARG A 315 3.32 -0.47 23.54
C ARG A 315 1.90 -0.95 23.76
N SER A 316 1.26 -0.54 24.85
CA SER A 316 -0.12 -0.94 25.17
C SER A 316 -1.14 -0.32 24.22
N VAL A 317 -1.00 0.97 23.88
CA VAL A 317 -1.88 1.69 22.96
C VAL A 317 -1.67 1.21 21.53
N TRP A 318 -0.42 0.97 21.10
CA TRP A 318 -0.14 0.38 19.79
C TRP A 318 -0.73 -1.03 19.68
N GLN A 319 -0.59 -1.87 20.72
CA GLN A 319 -1.23 -3.18 20.72
C GLN A 319 -2.76 -3.09 20.68
N ALA A 320 -3.36 -2.13 21.37
CA ALA A 320 -4.80 -1.92 21.35
C ALA A 320 -5.28 -1.43 19.97
N GLN A 321 -4.60 -0.44 19.38
CA GLN A 321 -4.90 0.07 18.04
C GLN A 321 -4.64 -0.97 16.95
N LYS A 322 -3.58 -1.77 17.08
CA LYS A 322 -3.31 -2.90 16.21
C LYS A 322 -4.44 -3.92 16.29
N ARG A 323 -4.91 -4.29 17.49
CA ARG A 323 -6.08 -5.19 17.65
C ARG A 323 -7.35 -4.59 17.05
N ILE A 324 -7.58 -3.29 17.18
CA ILE A 324 -8.74 -2.61 16.59
C ILE A 324 -8.63 -2.58 15.07
N LEU A 325 -7.44 -2.32 14.53
CA LEU A 325 -7.19 -2.28 13.08
C LEU A 325 -7.25 -3.68 12.47
N ASP A 326 -6.69 -4.69 13.14
CA ASP A 326 -6.77 -6.09 12.76
C ASP A 326 -8.24 -6.53 12.77
N TYR A 327 -9.01 -6.17 13.81
CA TYR A 327 -10.46 -6.41 13.84
C TYR A 327 -11.20 -5.68 12.70
N GLU A 328 -10.85 -4.43 12.40
CA GLU A 328 -11.51 -3.67 11.34
C GLU A 328 -11.13 -4.19 9.95
N CYS A 329 -9.89 -4.61 9.75
CA CYS A 329 -9.40 -5.30 8.56
C CYS A 329 -10.08 -6.65 8.41
N ASP A 330 -10.20 -7.45 9.46
CA ASP A 330 -10.92 -8.72 9.45
C ASP A 330 -12.39 -8.51 9.13
N VAL A 331 -13.03 -7.49 9.70
CA VAL A 331 -14.43 -7.16 9.40
C VAL A 331 -14.60 -6.66 7.96
N ARG A 332 -13.66 -5.86 7.43
CA ARG A 332 -13.72 -5.36 6.06
C ARG A 332 -13.38 -6.45 5.04
N LEU A 333 -12.40 -7.30 5.34
CA LEU A 333 -12.03 -8.48 4.57
C LEU A 333 -13.18 -9.48 4.57
N HIS A 334 -13.80 -9.73 5.72
CA HIS A 334 -14.98 -10.58 5.84
C HIS A 334 -16.17 -10.03 5.05
N ARG A 335 -16.46 -8.72 5.13
CA ARG A 335 -17.48 -8.08 4.26
C ARG A 335 -17.11 -8.17 2.78
N PHE A 336 -15.84 -8.05 2.44
CA PHE A 336 -15.36 -8.14 1.07
C PHE A 336 -15.45 -9.57 0.53
N LEU A 337 -15.06 -10.58 1.32
CA LEU A 337 -15.16 -12.00 1.00
C LEU A 337 -16.62 -12.47 0.93
N LYS A 338 -17.49 -11.99 1.81
CA LYS A 338 -18.96 -12.18 1.73
C LYS A 338 -19.52 -11.55 0.46
N ARG A 339 -19.07 -10.36 0.09
CA ARG A 339 -19.47 -9.68 -1.16
C ARG A 339 -18.93 -10.35 -2.43
N ILE A 340 -17.86 -11.13 -2.30
CA ILE A 340 -17.26 -11.95 -3.36
C ILE A 340 -17.91 -13.35 -3.42
N GLY A 341 -18.74 -13.72 -2.44
CA GLY A 341 -19.45 -15.01 -2.41
C GLY A 341 -18.58 -16.19 -1.96
N PHE A 342 -17.45 -15.93 -1.30
CA PHE A 342 -16.50 -16.97 -0.85
C PHE A 342 -16.82 -17.53 0.55
N LEU A 343 -17.70 -16.88 1.30
CA LEU A 343 -18.21 -17.32 2.60
C LEU A 343 -19.70 -17.64 2.44
N SER A 344 -20.09 -18.87 2.78
CA SER A 344 -21.49 -19.28 2.84
C SER A 344 -22.07 -18.89 4.21
N ASP A 345 -23.37 -18.56 4.28
CA ASP A 345 -24.04 -18.19 5.54
C ASP A 345 -23.94 -19.30 6.63
N ILE A 346 -23.58 -20.52 6.23
CA ILE A 346 -23.35 -21.68 7.12
C ILE A 346 -22.02 -21.54 7.89
N ASP A 347 -20.96 -21.06 7.23
CA ASP A 347 -19.65 -20.82 7.87
C ASP A 347 -19.72 -19.67 8.88
N GLU A 348 -20.61 -18.69 8.63
CA GLU A 348 -20.90 -17.57 9.54
C GLU A 348 -21.65 -18.04 10.79
N LEU A 349 -22.62 -18.96 10.64
CA LEU A 349 -23.34 -19.58 11.75
C LEU A 349 -22.42 -20.45 12.62
N GLU A 350 -21.52 -21.23 12.03
CA GLU A 350 -20.55 -22.04 12.79
C GLU A 350 -19.57 -21.16 13.58
N TYR A 351 -19.06 -20.09 12.95
CA TYR A 351 -18.17 -19.14 13.61
C TYR A 351 -18.88 -18.37 14.75
N GLU A 352 -20.13 -17.96 14.57
CA GLU A 352 -20.91 -17.31 15.63
C GLU A 352 -21.25 -18.26 16.78
N VAL A 353 -21.58 -19.52 16.48
CA VAL A 353 -21.81 -20.56 17.47
C VAL A 353 -20.57 -20.80 18.32
N ASP A 354 -19.40 -20.91 17.69
CA ASP A 354 -18.14 -21.12 18.42
C ASP A 354 -17.70 -19.90 19.22
N LYS A 355 -17.94 -18.69 18.71
CA LYS A 355 -17.73 -17.44 19.44
C LYS A 355 -18.65 -17.36 20.67
N LEU A 356 -19.91 -17.79 20.56
CA LEU A 356 -20.85 -17.84 21.68
C LEU A 356 -20.48 -18.92 22.70
N LYS A 357 -20.01 -20.09 22.26
CA LYS A 357 -19.47 -21.14 23.15
C LYS A 357 -18.28 -20.61 23.97
N ARG A 358 -17.33 -19.93 23.33
CA ARG A 358 -16.16 -19.32 24.01
C ARG A 358 -16.59 -18.24 25.00
N LYS A 359 -17.52 -17.36 24.64
CA LYS A 359 -18.07 -16.35 25.56
C LYS A 359 -18.79 -16.98 26.75
N ARG A 360 -19.53 -18.08 26.54
CA ARG A 360 -20.23 -18.82 27.59
C ARG A 360 -19.26 -19.55 28.51
N ALA A 361 -18.15 -20.08 27.98
CA ALA A 361 -17.08 -20.68 28.78
C ALA A 361 -16.41 -19.64 29.69
N VAL A 362 -16.02 -18.49 29.14
CA VAL A 362 -15.43 -17.37 29.92
C VAL A 362 -16.42 -16.82 30.95
N ALA A 363 -17.71 -16.73 30.62
CA ALA A 363 -18.72 -16.31 31.58
C ALA A 363 -18.91 -17.34 32.72
N ARG A 364 -18.87 -18.64 32.42
CA ARG A 364 -18.91 -19.71 33.43
C ARG A 364 -17.67 -19.69 34.33
N GLU A 365 -16.50 -19.43 33.76
CA GLU A 365 -15.24 -19.33 34.49
C GLU A 365 -15.23 -18.11 35.42
N ARG A 366 -15.69 -16.94 34.94
CA ARG A 366 -15.89 -15.74 35.78
C ARG A 366 -16.95 -15.92 36.87
N HIS A 367 -17.95 -16.75 36.61
CA HIS A 367 -18.94 -17.08 37.61
C HIS A 367 -18.32 -17.99 38.68
N ARG A 368 -17.58 -19.03 38.29
CA ARG A 368 -16.84 -19.92 39.20
C ARG A 368 -15.87 -19.15 40.10
N THR A 369 -15.06 -18.25 39.56
CA THR A 369 -14.14 -17.40 40.36
C THR A 369 -14.85 -16.41 41.27
N ARG A 370 -16.15 -16.12 41.05
CA ARG A 370 -16.99 -15.35 41.98
C ARG A 370 -17.72 -16.21 43.02
N THR A 371 -17.88 -17.51 42.75
CA THR A 371 -18.62 -18.43 43.63
C THR A 371 -17.72 -19.30 44.49
N GLU A 372 -16.41 -19.33 44.23
CA GLU A 372 -15.44 -19.80 45.23
C GLU A 372 -15.13 -18.66 46.20
N PRO A 373 -15.56 -18.75 47.47
CA PRO A 373 -15.16 -17.79 48.49
C PRO A 373 -13.71 -18.13 48.87
N ASP A 374 -12.77 -17.49 48.21
CA ASP A 374 -11.39 -17.53 48.67
C ASP A 374 -11.30 -16.73 49.98
N LYS A 375 -11.07 -17.46 51.07
CA LYS A 375 -10.79 -16.90 52.40
C LYS A 375 -9.45 -16.17 52.32
N GLY A 376 -9.47 -14.90 51.95
CA GLY A 376 -8.27 -14.07 51.98
C GLY A 376 -8.53 -12.67 51.42
N ALA A 377 -8.67 -11.70 52.34
CA ALA A 377 -8.59 -10.24 52.21
C ALA A 377 -8.96 -9.59 50.84
N PRO A 378 -9.94 -8.67 50.80
CA PRO A 378 -10.23 -7.94 49.57
C PRO A 378 -9.09 -6.96 49.26
N THR A 379 -8.23 -7.30 48.32
CA THR A 379 -7.28 -6.37 47.70
C THR A 379 -8.08 -5.40 46.83
N MET A 380 -8.51 -4.32 47.47
CA MET A 380 -9.17 -3.20 46.81
C MET A 380 -8.22 -2.61 45.76
N THR A 381 -8.55 -2.77 44.49
CA THR A 381 -7.74 -2.23 43.38
C THR A 381 -7.57 -0.70 43.52
N GLN A 382 -6.36 -0.18 43.25
CA GLN A 382 -6.00 1.25 43.34
C GLN A 382 -7.01 2.20 42.66
N ALA A 383 -7.68 1.76 41.59
CA ALA A 383 -8.72 2.54 40.91
C ALA A 383 -10.01 2.70 41.74
N ALA A 384 -10.36 1.72 42.57
CA ALA A 384 -11.47 1.80 43.50
C ALA A 384 -11.13 2.69 44.71
N MET A 385 -9.87 2.65 45.17
CA MET A 385 -9.37 3.51 46.24
C MET A 385 -9.37 4.99 45.83
N ARG A 386 -8.93 5.31 44.61
CA ARG A 386 -9.02 6.68 44.08
C ARG A 386 -10.44 7.21 43.95
N ARG A 387 -11.42 6.35 43.61
CA ARG A 387 -12.84 6.75 43.53
C ARG A 387 -13.48 6.95 44.91
N HIS A 388 -13.00 6.25 45.93
CA HIS A 388 -13.48 6.44 47.30
C HIS A 388 -12.93 7.75 47.89
N VAL A 389 -11.62 7.99 47.73
CA VAL A 389 -10.96 9.21 48.23
C VAL A 389 -11.49 10.49 47.55
N MET A 390 -11.78 10.44 46.24
CA MET A 390 -12.42 11.59 45.58
C MET A 390 -13.86 11.85 46.05
N ARG A 391 -14.55 10.85 46.61
CA ARG A 391 -15.92 10.99 47.10
C ARG A 391 -15.99 11.47 48.55
N GLU A 392 -14.93 11.23 49.33
CA GLU A 392 -14.80 11.72 50.71
C GLU A 392 -14.22 13.15 50.76
N ASN A 393 -13.30 13.52 49.86
CA ASN A 393 -12.73 14.88 49.84
C ASN A 393 -13.70 16.00 49.41
N ASP A 394 -14.78 15.67 48.70
CA ASP A 394 -15.83 16.65 48.37
C ASP A 394 -16.76 16.95 49.56
N GLY A 395 -16.63 16.21 50.69
CA GLY A 395 -17.45 16.35 51.89
C GLY A 395 -16.87 17.26 52.99
N GLU A 396 -15.58 17.60 52.96
CA GLU A 396 -14.90 18.29 54.08
C GLU A 396 -14.40 19.72 53.75
N ALA A 397 -14.59 20.22 52.52
CA ALA A 397 -14.10 21.55 52.11
C ALA A 397 -15.19 22.64 51.99
N SER A 398 -16.33 22.49 52.67
CA SER A 398 -17.36 23.55 52.70
C SER A 398 -18.19 23.53 53.99
N GLN A 399 -17.51 23.63 55.13
CA GLN A 399 -18.10 24.19 56.35
C GLN A 399 -17.58 25.62 56.48
N ASP A 400 -18.37 26.57 55.94
CA ASP A 400 -18.57 27.94 56.43
C ASP A 400 -19.14 28.79 55.30
N ALA A 401 -20.46 28.71 55.12
CA ALA A 401 -21.36 29.82 54.75
C ALA A 401 -22.76 29.28 54.38
N ASP A 402 -23.77 29.83 55.04
CA ASP A 402 -25.18 29.91 54.63
C ASP A 402 -25.99 28.62 54.48
N VAL A 403 -26.29 28.05 55.64
CA VAL A 403 -27.46 27.21 55.90
C VAL A 403 -28.72 28.05 55.66
N HIS A 404 -29.30 27.99 54.44
CA HIS A 404 -30.75 28.00 54.17
C HIS A 404 -31.17 28.06 52.67
N SER A 405 -30.26 27.84 51.69
CA SER A 405 -30.63 27.89 50.25
C SER A 405 -30.36 26.60 49.44
N SER A 406 -29.63 25.62 49.98
CA SER A 406 -29.06 24.50 49.20
C SER A 406 -29.99 23.31 48.92
N ALA A 407 -31.08 23.12 49.67
CA ALA A 407 -32.02 22.02 49.41
C ALA A 407 -32.84 22.26 48.12
N SER A 408 -33.18 23.52 47.82
CA SER A 408 -33.99 23.89 46.65
C SER A 408 -33.21 23.83 45.32
N SER A 409 -31.87 23.99 45.35
CA SER A 409 -31.04 23.96 44.15
C SER A 409 -30.74 22.53 43.67
N LEU A 410 -30.56 21.58 44.60
CA LEU A 410 -30.28 20.18 44.28
C LEU A 410 -31.52 19.46 43.74
N GLU A 411 -32.69 19.77 44.28
CA GLU A 411 -33.98 19.25 43.80
C GLU A 411 -34.30 19.77 42.39
N LYS A 412 -34.06 21.06 42.12
CA LYS A 412 -34.17 21.64 40.78
C LYS A 412 -33.17 21.05 39.78
N ALA A 413 -31.96 20.72 40.21
CA ALA A 413 -30.95 20.08 39.36
C ALA A 413 -31.35 18.64 38.99
N LEU A 414 -31.93 17.89 39.93
CA LEU A 414 -32.45 16.54 39.67
C LEU A 414 -33.65 16.56 38.72
N GLU A 415 -34.59 17.49 38.89
CA GLU A 415 -35.70 17.68 37.95
C GLU A 415 -35.21 18.04 36.54
N GLN A 416 -34.14 18.85 36.43
CA GLN A 416 -33.58 19.25 35.15
C GLN A 416 -32.90 18.07 34.44
N VAL A 417 -32.20 17.21 35.18
CA VAL A 417 -31.60 15.98 34.65
C VAL A 417 -32.68 14.99 34.19
N GLU A 418 -33.76 14.84 34.97
CA GLU A 418 -34.87 13.95 34.62
C GLU A 418 -35.60 14.41 33.35
N ARG A 419 -35.81 15.73 33.19
CA ARG A 419 -36.37 16.30 31.95
C ARG A 419 -35.49 16.03 30.74
N VAL A 420 -34.17 16.20 30.86
CA VAL A 420 -33.23 15.94 29.76
C VAL A 420 -33.24 14.46 29.37
N GLN A 421 -33.30 13.55 30.34
CA GLN A 421 -33.38 12.11 30.07
C GLN A 421 -34.69 11.72 29.37
N LEU A 422 -35.82 12.34 29.77
CA LEU A 422 -37.12 12.13 29.13
C LEU A 422 -37.15 12.64 27.68
N GLU A 423 -36.55 13.80 27.40
CA GLU A 423 -36.43 14.32 26.04
C GLU A 423 -35.54 13.43 25.17
N GLU A 424 -34.44 12.90 25.72
CA GLU A 424 -33.56 12.00 24.98
C GLU A 424 -34.24 10.66 24.65
N LEU A 425 -35.03 10.12 25.58
CA LEU A 425 -35.84 8.92 25.37
C LEU A 425 -36.91 9.13 24.29
N ARG A 426 -37.63 10.26 24.32
CA ARG A 426 -38.59 10.63 23.27
C ARG A 426 -37.91 10.77 21.91
N GLY A 427 -36.74 11.41 21.86
CA GLY A 427 -35.95 11.55 20.63
C GLY A 427 -35.47 10.21 20.06
N ARG A 428 -35.16 9.22 20.91
CA ARG A 428 -34.79 7.86 20.50
C ARG A 428 -36.00 7.08 19.98
N GLN A 429 -37.16 7.20 20.62
CA GLN A 429 -38.41 6.57 20.16
C GLN A 429 -38.87 7.14 18.82
N ALA A 430 -38.83 8.46 18.64
CA ALA A 430 -39.17 9.11 17.36
C ALA A 430 -38.26 8.64 16.21
N ARG A 431 -36.95 8.50 16.47
CA ARG A 431 -35.99 7.96 15.48
C ARG A 431 -36.24 6.50 15.13
N ARG A 432 -36.72 5.68 16.08
CA ARG A 432 -37.11 4.28 15.81
C ARG A 432 -38.37 4.22 14.96
N ALA A 433 -39.40 4.98 15.32
CA ALA A 433 -40.64 5.07 14.55
C ALA A 433 -40.40 5.57 13.11
N ALA A 434 -39.55 6.59 12.94
CA ALA A 434 -39.18 7.09 11.60
C ALA A 434 -38.44 6.04 10.75
N ARG A 435 -37.58 5.21 11.38
CA ARG A 435 -36.89 4.11 10.68
C ARG A 435 -37.85 3.00 10.28
N GLU A 436 -38.80 2.65 11.15
CA GLU A 436 -39.83 1.65 10.83
C GLU A 436 -40.77 2.14 9.72
N ALA A 437 -41.18 3.41 9.74
CA ALA A 437 -41.98 4.01 8.68
C ALA A 437 -41.23 4.03 7.33
N ALA A 438 -39.94 4.41 7.34
CA ALA A 438 -39.11 4.39 6.14
C ALA A 438 -38.85 2.98 5.60
N TRP A 439 -38.79 1.97 6.48
CA TRP A 439 -38.66 0.57 6.09
C TRP A 439 -39.95 0.05 5.43
N LYS A 440 -41.13 0.33 6.01
CA LYS A 440 -42.45 -0.03 5.45
C LYS A 440 -42.80 0.67 4.13
N GLN A 441 -42.13 1.77 3.77
CA GLN A 441 -42.29 2.42 2.47
C GLN A 441 -41.40 1.82 1.38
N ARG A 442 -40.34 1.07 1.76
CA ARG A 442 -39.36 0.50 0.82
C ARG A 442 -39.59 -0.99 0.54
N HIS A 443 -40.38 -1.66 1.36
CA HIS A 443 -40.76 -3.06 1.29
C HIS A 443 -42.27 -3.15 1.45
#